data_AF-A0A967Q3B2-F1
#
_entry.id   AF-A0A967Q3B2-F1
#
_cell.length_a   1.000
_cell.length_b   1.000
_cell.length_c   1.000
_cell.angle_alpha   90.00
_cell.angle_beta   90.00
_cell.angle_gamma   90.00
#
_symmetry.space_group_name_H-M   'P 1'
#
loop_
_entity.id
_entity.type
_entity.pdbx_description
1 polymer ?
#
loop_
_entity_poly.entity_id
_entity_poly.type
_entity_poly.pdbx_seq_one_letter_code
_entity_poly.pdbx_strand_id
1 'polypeptide(L)' 'RYSGTWSEDLYRENEKILLEAIEAAGLKAIGEPIFARYNAPFSLWFMRRNEVLVEVEAP' A
#
# COMPACT_ATOMS: atom_id res chain seq x y z
N ARG A 1 -1.41 -1.63 5.56
CA ARG A 1 -2.87 -1.54 5.25
C ARG A 1 -3.41 -0.25 5.85
N TYR A 2 -4.27 0.49 5.16
CA TYR A 2 -4.88 1.72 5.69
C TYR A 2 -6.34 1.89 5.25
N SER A 3 -7.11 2.66 6.04
CA SER A 3 -8.55 2.89 5.84
C SER A 3 -8.83 4.32 5.37
N GLY A 4 -10.02 4.55 4.82
CA GLY A 4 -10.50 5.87 4.41
C GLY A 4 -10.66 6.05 2.90
N THR A 5 -10.88 7.30 2.49
CA THR A 5 -10.96 7.68 1.08
C THR A 5 -9.58 7.59 0.41
N TRP A 6 -9.58 7.44 -0.91
CA TRP A 6 -8.33 7.52 -1.67
C TRP A 6 -7.90 8.97 -1.80
N SER A 7 -6.64 9.22 -1.49
CA SER A 7 -5.90 10.42 -1.87
C SER A 7 -4.53 9.96 -2.36
N GLU A 8 -3.99 10.65 -3.37
CA GLU A 8 -2.64 10.42 -3.85
C GLU A 8 -1.60 10.69 -2.75
N ASP A 9 -1.80 11.73 -1.92
CA ASP A 9 -0.90 12.04 -0.81
C ASP A 9 -0.82 10.90 0.21
N LEU A 10 -1.98 10.36 0.58
CA LEU A 10 -2.08 9.24 1.54
C LEU A 10 -1.45 7.97 0.96
N TYR A 11 -1.59 7.76 -0.36
CA TYR A 11 -0.91 6.68 -1.06
C TYR A 11 0.61 6.82 -0.97
N ARG A 12 1.16 7.99 -1.32
CA ARG A 12 2.62 8.26 -1.29
C ARG A 12 3.19 8.14 0.12
N GLU A 13 2.45 8.59 1.13
CA GLU A 13 2.86 8.46 2.53
C GLU A 13 2.95 6.98 2.94
N ASN A 14 1.93 6.18 2.64
CA ASN A 14 1.92 4.76 2.97
C ASN A 14 2.93 3.95 2.13
N GLU A 15 3.16 4.34 0.88
CA GLU A 15 4.20 3.77 0.01
C GLU A 15 5.59 4.00 0.62
N LYS A 16 5.89 5.22 1.07
CA LYS A 16 7.16 5.53 1.72
C LYS A 16 7.36 4.72 3.00
N ILE A 17 6.35 4.66 3.87
CA ILE A 17 6.39 3.86 5.10
C ILE A 17 6.66 2.38 4.80
N LEU A 18 6.03 1.85 3.74
CA LEU A 18 6.24 0.47 3.33
C LEU A 18 7.66 0.22 2.82
N LEU A 19 8.22 1.12 2.01
CA LEU A 19 9.58 1.01 1.50
C LEU A 19 10.62 1.09 2.63
N GLU A 20 10.44 2.01 3.58
CA GLU A 20 11.30 2.11 4.77
C GLU A 20 11.23 0.83 5.62
N ALA A 21 10.04 0.22 5.77
CA ALA A 21 9.89 -1.04 6.49
C ALA A 21 10.54 -2.23 5.76
N ILE A 22 10.47 -2.26 4.42
CA ILE A 22 11.13 -3.27 3.59
C ILE A 22 12.65 -3.18 3.73
N GLU A 23 13.21 -1.97 3.66
CA GLU A 23 14.64 -1.72 3.85
C GLU A 23 15.09 -2.11 5.26
N ALA A 24 14.32 -1.73 6.29
CA ALA A 24 14.60 -2.10 7.68
C ALA A 24 14.52 -3.63 7.92
N ALA A 25 13.71 -4.34 7.14
CA ALA A 25 13.63 -5.80 7.16
C ALA A 25 14.77 -6.48 6.37
N GLY A 26 15.63 -5.71 5.70
CA GLY A 26 16.70 -6.24 4.83
C GLY A 26 16.18 -6.88 3.54
N LEU A 27 14.93 -6.61 3.18
CA LEU A 27 14.30 -7.12 1.95
C LEU A 27 14.55 -6.12 0.83
N LYS A 28 14.74 -6.63 -0.40
CA LYS A 28 14.92 -5.79 -1.58
C LYS A 28 13.60 -5.69 -2.34
N ALA A 29 13.08 -4.49 -2.51
CA ALA A 29 11.95 -4.26 -3.42
C ALA A 29 12.40 -4.51 -4.87
N ILE A 30 11.72 -5.41 -5.57
CA ILE A 30 12.04 -5.83 -6.95
C ILE A 30 11.02 -5.33 -7.99
N GLY A 31 9.87 -4.81 -7.54
CA GLY A 31 8.79 -4.34 -8.42
C GLY A 31 8.28 -2.95 -8.07
N GLU A 32 7.52 -2.38 -9.01
CA GLU A 32 6.84 -1.10 -8.77
C GLU A 32 5.71 -1.28 -7.72
N PRO A 33 5.49 -0.28 -6.85
CA PRO A 33 4.38 -0.32 -5.91
C PRO A 33 3.02 -0.37 -6.64
N ILE A 34 2.20 -1.35 -6.28
CA ILE A 34 0.86 -1.56 -6.84
C ILE A 34 -0.16 -1.06 -5.82
N PHE A 35 -1.05 -0.20 -6.29
CA PHE A 35 -2.20 0.22 -5.51
C PHE A 35 -3.36 -0.77 -5.65
N ALA A 36 -3.61 -1.57 -4.61
CA ALA A 36 -4.67 -2.57 -4.59
C ALA A 36 -5.93 -2.02 -3.91
N ARG A 37 -6.95 -1.72 -4.71
CA ARG A 37 -8.22 -1.14 -4.25
C ARG A 37 -9.35 -2.16 -4.39
N TYR A 38 -9.72 -2.81 -3.29
CA TYR A 38 -10.72 -3.90 -3.27
C TYR A 38 -12.17 -3.43 -3.01
N ASN A 39 -12.50 -2.19 -3.33
CA ASN A 39 -13.78 -1.60 -2.89
C ASN A 39 -14.79 -1.58 -4.03
N ALA A 40 -15.95 -2.22 -3.81
CA ALA A 40 -17.12 -2.07 -4.67
C ALA A 40 -17.65 -0.61 -4.61
N PRO A 41 -18.32 -0.09 -5.67
CA PRO A 41 -18.74 1.31 -5.73
C PRO A 41 -19.70 1.73 -4.59
N PHE A 42 -20.38 0.76 -3.97
CA PHE A 42 -21.33 0.96 -2.86
C PHE A 42 -20.72 0.78 -1.45
N SER A 43 -19.42 0.46 -1.34
CA SER A 43 -18.78 0.34 -0.02
C SER A 43 -18.63 1.70 0.67
N LEU A 44 -19.19 1.81 1.88
CA LEU A 44 -19.07 2.98 2.74
C LEU A 44 -17.60 3.30 3.02
N TRP A 45 -17.26 4.59 3.07
CA TRP A 45 -15.87 5.06 3.11
C TRP A 45 -15.06 4.52 4.30
N PHE A 46 -15.70 4.27 5.44
CA PHE A 46 -15.04 3.68 6.64
C PHE A 46 -14.83 2.16 6.52
N MET A 47 -15.54 1.48 5.62
CA MET A 47 -15.35 0.06 5.32
C MET A 47 -14.29 -0.16 4.23
N ARG A 48 -13.82 0.92 3.59
CA ARG A 48 -12.85 0.83 2.50
C ARG A 48 -11.49 0.42 3.05
N ARG A 49 -10.91 -0.60 2.42
CA ARG A 49 -9.53 -1.02 2.64
C ARG A 49 -8.70 -0.60 1.44
N ASN A 50 -7.63 0.14 1.69
CA ASN A 50 -6.65 0.51 0.69
C ASN A 50 -5.33 -0.18 1.06
N GLU A 51 -4.69 -0.81 0.08
CA GLU A 51 -3.44 -1.53 0.26
C GLU A 51 -2.42 -1.06 -0.78
N VAL A 52 -1.18 -0.89 -0.35
CA VAL A 52 -0.02 -0.73 -1.21
C VAL A 52 0.73 -2.05 -1.13
N LEU A 53 1.02 -2.62 -2.29
CA LEU A 53 1.74 -3.88 -2.42
C LEU A 53 3.05 -3.57 -3.14
N VAL A 54 4.16 -4.08 -2.62
CA VAL A 54 5.47 -3.98 -3.25
C VAL A 54 6.00 -5.39 -3.38
N GLU A 55 6.42 -5.76 -4.59
CA GLU A 55 7.07 -7.04 -4.81
C GLU A 55 8.48 -7.00 -4.21
N VAL A 56 8.81 -8.00 -3.41
CA VAL A 56 10.12 -8.11 -2.74
C VAL A 56 10.82 -9.39 -3.16
N GLU A 57 12.14 -9.35 -3.23
CA GLU A 57 12.97 -10.52 -3.46
C GLU A 57 12.73 -11.55 -2.35
N ALA A 58 12.44 -12.79 -2.74
CA ALA A 58 12.36 -13.88 -1.78
C ALA A 58 13.77 -14.16 -1.22
N PRO A 59 13.91 -14.39 0.09
CA PRO A 59 15.21 -14.70 0.71
C PRO A 59 15.84 -15.99 0.20
#